data_AF-A0AAU9D8G7-F1
#
_entry.id   AF-A0AAU9D8G7-F1
#
_cell.length_a   1.000
_cell.length_b   1.000
_cell.length_c   1.000
_cell.angle_alpha   90.00
_cell.angle_beta   90.00
_cell.angle_gamma   90.00
#
_symmetry.space_group_name_H-M   'P 1'
#
loop_
_entity.id
_entity.type
_entity.pdbx_description
1 polymer ?
#
loop_
_entity_poly.entity_id
_entity_poly.type
_entity_poly.pdbx_seq_one_letter_code
_entity_poly.pdbx_strand_id
1 'polypeptide(L)'
;MDYHPDFNDWIQDYEQIRGNLNLHFIWPRHRPPTINTYRYAIYKDRFDYLLFDLKCHFNGSATPMQKAYENGTTKIWLDQFNHDFPKFIDQMQLNSFVNENYEVIDLAAGPTKVINKLATAPEIQKTINIYLANLLDLNQKGFFNKP
;
A
#
# COMPACT_ATOMS: atom_id res chain seq x y z
N MET A 1 -4.10 -22.14 -1.49
CA MET A 1 -4.54 -22.33 -0.09
C MET A 1 -5.38 -21.14 0.24
N ASP A 2 -6.69 -21.37 0.32
CA ASP A 2 -7.67 -20.35 0.71
C ASP A 2 -7.44 -20.03 2.19
N TYR A 3 -7.20 -18.75 2.47
CA TYR A 3 -7.13 -18.27 3.85
C TYR A 3 -8.55 -17.88 4.25
N HIS A 4 -9.01 -18.42 5.39
CA HIS A 4 -10.40 -18.53 5.87
C HIS A 4 -11.20 -19.70 5.27
N PRO A 5 -11.05 -20.93 5.80
CA PRO A 5 -12.03 -21.98 5.53
C PRO A 5 -13.41 -21.65 6.13
N ASP A 6 -13.48 -20.75 7.12
CA ASP A 6 -14.72 -20.28 7.76
C ASP A 6 -14.96 -18.79 7.45
N PHE A 7 -16.14 -18.50 6.90
CA PHE A 7 -16.62 -17.16 6.57
C PHE A 7 -16.65 -16.23 7.80
N ASN A 8 -16.86 -16.76 9.00
CA ASN A 8 -16.89 -15.97 10.23
C ASN A 8 -15.52 -15.39 10.58
N ASP A 9 -14.45 -16.17 10.42
CA ASP A 9 -13.08 -15.70 10.65
C ASP A 9 -12.73 -14.57 9.67
N TRP A 10 -13.16 -14.71 8.41
CA TRP A 10 -12.96 -13.67 7.41
C TRP A 10 -13.68 -12.37 7.77
N ILE A 11 -14.93 -12.43 8.25
CA ILE A 11 -15.67 -11.23 8.68
C ILE A 11 -14.93 -10.54 9.83
N GLN A 12 -14.48 -11.29 10.84
CA GLN A 12 -13.78 -10.70 11.99
C GLN A 12 -12.49 -10.00 11.57
N ASP A 13 -11.68 -10.65 10.73
CA ASP A 13 -10.45 -10.08 10.22
C ASP A 13 -10.70 -8.83 9.36
N TYR A 14 -11.73 -8.89 8.52
CA TYR A 14 -12.16 -7.74 7.73
C TYR A 14 -12.63 -6.58 8.61
N GLU A 15 -13.41 -6.85 9.67
CA GLU A 15 -13.86 -5.86 10.64
C GLU A 15 -12.70 -5.20 11.38
N GLN A 16 -11.68 -5.98 11.77
CA GLN A 16 -10.48 -5.44 12.43
C GLN A 16 -9.71 -4.49 11.52
N ILE A 17 -9.50 -4.86 10.25
CA ILE A 17 -8.82 -3.99 9.28
C ILE A 17 -9.66 -2.73 9.01
N ARG A 18 -10.96 -2.90 8.75
CA ARG A 18 -11.88 -1.79 8.44
C ARG A 18 -12.14 -0.87 9.63
N GLY A 19 -12.03 -1.36 10.86
CA GLY A 19 -12.16 -0.56 12.07
C GLY A 19 -11.00 0.41 12.30
N ASN A 20 -9.83 0.17 11.69
CA ASN A 20 -8.67 1.05 11.84
C ASN A 20 -8.62 2.10 10.71
N LEU A 21 -8.90 3.36 11.05
CA LEU A 21 -8.85 4.48 10.11
C LEU A 21 -7.44 4.70 9.52
N ASN A 22 -6.38 4.32 10.23
CA ASN A 22 -5.00 4.45 9.73
C ASN A 22 -4.66 3.42 8.63
N LEU A 23 -5.55 2.45 8.41
CA LEU A 23 -5.49 1.50 7.30
C LEU A 23 -6.41 1.92 6.13
N HIS A 24 -7.10 3.07 6.24
CA HIS A 24 -7.96 3.57 5.17
C HIS A 24 -7.16 4.45 4.22
N PHE A 25 -7.02 3.98 2.97
CA PHE A 25 -6.40 4.75 1.91
C PHE A 25 -7.46 5.37 1.03
N ILE A 26 -7.59 6.70 1.09
CA ILE A 26 -8.52 7.46 0.26
C ILE A 26 -7.77 8.05 -0.92
N TRP A 27 -8.25 7.75 -2.11
CA TRP A 27 -7.80 8.38 -3.35
C TRP A 27 -8.91 9.27 -3.89
N PRO A 28 -8.59 10.42 -4.52
CA PRO A 28 -9.60 11.20 -5.21
C PRO A 28 -10.39 10.34 -6.22
N ARG A 29 -11.61 10.73 -6.58
CA ARG A 29 -12.36 10.02 -7.62
C ARG A 29 -11.86 10.47 -9.00
N HIS A 30 -11.63 9.53 -9.93
CA HIS A 30 -11.13 9.85 -11.28
C HIS A 30 -11.75 8.98 -12.38
N ARG A 31 -11.55 9.38 -13.65
CA ARG A 31 -11.91 8.57 -14.82
C ARG A 31 -10.91 7.40 -14.97
N PRO A 32 -11.35 6.20 -15.37
CA PRO A 32 -10.45 5.07 -15.61
C PRO A 32 -9.34 5.40 -16.63
N PRO A 33 -8.14 4.80 -16.53
CA PRO A 33 -7.69 3.89 -15.47
C PRO A 33 -7.46 4.61 -14.13
N THR A 34 -7.97 4.03 -13.04
CA THR A 34 -7.82 4.57 -11.68
C THR A 34 -6.72 3.84 -10.91
N ILE A 35 -6.15 4.51 -9.90
CA ILE A 35 -5.22 3.86 -8.95
C ILE A 35 -5.84 2.59 -8.36
N ASN A 36 -7.12 2.64 -7.96
CA ASN A 36 -7.81 1.48 -7.37
C ASN A 36 -7.87 0.28 -8.32
N THR A 37 -8.17 0.50 -9.60
CA THR A 37 -8.23 -0.59 -10.59
C THR A 37 -6.85 -1.20 -10.82
N TYR A 38 -5.81 -0.35 -10.94
CA TYR A 38 -4.46 -0.82 -11.26
C TYR A 38 -3.77 -1.45 -10.06
N ARG A 39 -3.97 -0.92 -8.85
CA ARG A 39 -3.43 -1.50 -7.60
C ARG A 39 -3.85 -2.96 -7.46
N TYR A 40 -5.13 -3.27 -7.65
CA TYR A 40 -5.59 -4.66 -7.60
C TYR A 40 -4.97 -5.50 -8.73
N ALA A 41 -4.97 -4.99 -9.96
CA ALA A 41 -4.46 -5.72 -11.11
C ALA A 41 -2.97 -6.09 -10.97
N ILE A 42 -2.15 -5.14 -10.50
CA ILE A 42 -0.69 -5.25 -10.44
C ILE A 42 -0.23 -5.82 -9.10
N TYR A 43 -0.71 -5.29 -7.98
CA TYR A 43 -0.21 -5.59 -6.64
C TYR A 43 -1.16 -6.43 -5.78
N LYS A 44 -2.34 -6.83 -6.28
CA LYS A 44 -3.34 -7.61 -5.52
C LYS A 44 -3.67 -6.97 -4.16
N ASP A 45 -3.77 -5.65 -4.16
CA ASP A 45 -4.00 -4.82 -2.96
C ASP A 45 -2.91 -4.88 -1.89
N ARG A 46 -1.70 -5.39 -2.20
CA ARG A 46 -0.51 -5.13 -1.38
C ARG A 46 -0.18 -3.64 -1.40
N PHE A 47 -0.55 -2.97 -0.31
CA PHE A 47 -0.44 -1.53 -0.18
C PHE A 47 1.02 -1.09 -0.08
N ASP A 48 1.87 -1.86 0.61
CA ASP A 48 3.30 -1.60 0.70
C ASP A 48 3.98 -1.54 -0.69
N TYR A 49 3.64 -2.45 -1.61
CA TYR A 49 4.14 -2.36 -2.98
C TYR A 49 3.57 -1.18 -3.77
N LEU A 50 2.30 -0.79 -3.55
CA LEU A 50 1.77 0.44 -4.14
C LEU A 50 2.54 1.67 -3.64
N LEU A 51 2.86 1.72 -2.35
CA LEU A 51 3.58 2.84 -1.74
C LEU A 51 5.02 2.92 -2.24
N PHE A 52 5.67 1.77 -2.43
CA PHE A 52 7.00 1.70 -3.04
C PHE A 52 6.97 2.10 -4.53
N ASP A 53 5.94 1.71 -5.28
CA ASP A 53 5.74 2.16 -6.66
C ASP A 53 5.57 3.70 -6.73
N LEU A 54 4.78 4.29 -5.83
CA LEU A 54 4.68 5.75 -5.71
C LEU A 54 6.03 6.41 -5.39
N LYS A 55 6.84 5.83 -4.50
CA LYS A 55 8.20 6.30 -4.23
C LYS A 55 9.06 6.30 -5.50
N CYS A 56 9.01 5.23 -6.28
CA CYS A 56 9.68 5.17 -7.58
C CYS A 56 9.18 6.26 -8.53
N HIS A 57 7.86 6.50 -8.58
CA HIS A 57 7.26 7.53 -9.42
C HIS A 57 7.73 8.95 -9.03
N PHE A 58 7.71 9.29 -7.74
CA PHE A 58 8.20 10.59 -7.26
C PHE A 58 9.70 10.79 -7.55
N ASN A 59 10.49 9.71 -7.51
CA ASN A 59 11.90 9.73 -7.91
C ASN A 59 12.13 9.74 -9.44
N GLY A 60 11.08 9.84 -10.26
CA GLY A 60 11.18 9.86 -11.71
C GLY A 60 11.55 8.51 -12.34
N SER A 61 11.44 7.41 -11.61
CA SER A 61 11.69 6.06 -12.12
C SER A 61 10.47 5.52 -12.86
N ALA A 62 10.68 4.63 -13.83
CA ALA A 62 9.60 3.94 -14.52
C ALA A 62 8.88 2.98 -13.58
N THR A 63 7.55 2.94 -13.65
CA THR A 63 6.74 2.09 -12.75
C THR A 63 5.58 1.39 -13.48
N PRO A 64 5.16 0.20 -13.02
CA PRO A 64 3.96 -0.47 -13.54
C PRO A 64 2.68 0.37 -13.48
N MET A 65 2.58 1.27 -12.49
CA MET A 65 1.42 2.14 -12.28
C MET A 65 1.47 3.45 -13.08
N GLN A 66 2.52 3.71 -13.88
CA GLN A 66 2.75 5.00 -14.55
C GLN A 66 1.52 5.53 -15.31
N LYS A 67 0.80 4.66 -16.03
CA LYS A 67 -0.45 5.04 -16.74
C LYS A 67 -1.54 5.58 -15.82
N ALA A 68 -1.65 5.07 -14.59
CA ALA A 68 -2.63 5.53 -13.62
C ALA A 68 -2.19 6.86 -12.98
N TYR A 69 -0.89 7.05 -12.74
CA TYR A 69 -0.35 8.26 -12.14
C TYR A 69 -0.37 9.45 -13.08
N GLU A 70 -0.13 9.23 -14.37
CA GLU A 70 -0.15 10.29 -15.39
C GLU A 70 -1.56 10.63 -15.88
N ASN A 71 -2.60 9.93 -15.38
CA ASN A 71 -3.97 10.13 -15.82
C ASN A 71 -4.64 11.33 -15.13
N GLY A 72 -4.77 12.43 -15.87
CA GLY A 72 -5.71 13.51 -15.57
C GLY A 72 -5.67 14.00 -14.13
N THR A 73 -6.76 13.79 -13.39
CA THR A 73 -6.89 14.21 -11.98
C THR A 73 -5.87 13.56 -11.06
N THR A 74 -5.47 12.31 -11.30
CA THR A 74 -4.45 11.63 -10.50
C THR A 74 -3.12 12.38 -10.58
N LYS A 75 -2.71 12.76 -11.80
CA LYS A 75 -1.49 13.52 -12.02
C LYS A 75 -1.53 14.86 -11.29
N ILE A 76 -2.61 15.62 -11.50
CA ILE A 76 -2.79 16.94 -10.88
C ILE A 76 -2.72 16.83 -9.35
N TRP A 77 -3.29 15.77 -8.77
CA TRP A 77 -3.27 15.54 -7.33
C TRP A 77 -1.88 15.12 -6.83
N LEU A 78 -1.20 14.19 -7.52
CA LEU A 78 0.16 13.79 -7.18
C LEU A 78 1.16 14.94 -7.31
N ASP A 79 0.98 15.83 -8.29
CA ASP A 79 1.82 17.01 -8.50
C ASP A 79 1.76 17.99 -7.30
N GLN A 80 0.70 17.97 -6.47
CA GLN A 80 0.61 18.81 -5.26
C GLN A 80 1.70 18.48 -4.22
N PHE A 81 2.26 17.27 -4.31
CA PHE A 81 3.35 16.82 -3.45
C PHE A 81 4.74 17.19 -4.02
N ASN A 82 4.83 17.97 -5.10
CA ASN A 82 6.10 18.50 -5.64
C ASN A 82 7.16 17.44 -5.95
N HIS A 83 6.75 16.25 -6.38
CA HIS A 83 7.66 15.12 -6.58
C HIS A 83 8.45 14.69 -5.32
N ASP A 84 7.89 14.92 -4.13
CA ASP A 84 8.51 14.65 -2.83
C ASP A 84 7.74 13.53 -2.10
N PHE A 85 8.33 12.33 -2.06
CA PHE A 85 7.73 11.18 -1.39
C PHE A 85 7.62 11.36 0.13
N PRO A 86 8.65 11.83 0.86
CA PRO A 86 8.50 12.23 2.26
C PRO A 86 7.33 13.16 2.53
N LYS A 87 7.18 14.23 1.74
CA LYS A 87 6.04 15.16 1.85
C LYS A 87 4.71 14.44 1.65
N PHE A 88 4.63 13.54 0.67
CA PHE A 88 3.44 12.71 0.45
C PHE A 88 3.11 11.84 1.67
N ILE A 89 4.10 11.16 2.24
CA ILE A 89 3.92 10.30 3.42
C ILE A 89 3.36 11.10 4.60
N ASP A 90 3.96 12.25 4.90
CA ASP A 90 3.58 13.07 6.05
C ASP A 90 2.18 13.69 5.89
N GLN A 91 1.87 14.22 4.69
CA GLN A 91 0.56 14.84 4.43
C GLN A 91 -0.58 13.82 4.36
N MET A 92 -0.28 12.59 3.94
CA MET A 92 -1.24 11.49 3.90
C MET A 92 -1.29 10.68 5.21
N GLN A 93 -0.45 11.03 6.19
CA GLN A 93 -0.33 10.35 7.49
C GLN A 93 -0.02 8.84 7.38
N LEU A 94 0.92 8.50 6.49
CA LEU A 94 1.29 7.11 6.17
C LEU A 94 2.59 6.67 6.85
N ASN A 95 3.02 7.39 7.88
CA ASN A 95 4.31 7.21 8.55
C ASN A 95 4.50 5.80 9.13
N SER A 96 3.43 5.11 9.50
CA SER A 96 3.48 3.72 9.99
C SER A 96 3.92 2.70 8.91
N PHE A 97 3.92 3.07 7.64
CA PHE A 97 4.32 2.21 6.51
C PHE A 97 5.74 2.44 6.03
N VAL A 98 6.47 3.37 6.65
CA VAL A 98 7.86 3.68 6.33
C VAL A 98 8.74 3.66 7.58
N ASN A 99 10.04 3.50 7.41
CA ASN A 99 11.01 3.73 8.48
C ASN A 99 11.41 5.22 8.57
N GLU A 100 12.32 5.54 9.47
CA GLU A 100 12.87 6.89 9.70
C GLU A 100 13.54 7.53 8.46
N ASN A 101 13.89 6.74 7.46
CA ASN A 101 14.50 7.18 6.21
C ASN A 101 13.48 7.24 5.06
N TYR A 102 12.18 7.14 5.34
CA TYR A 102 11.11 7.04 4.35
C TYR A 102 11.31 5.84 3.40
N GLU A 103 11.91 4.75 3.88
CA GLU A 103 11.95 3.46 3.19
C GLU A 103 10.69 2.66 3.51
N VAL A 104 10.03 2.14 2.49
CA VAL A 104 8.75 1.44 2.63
C VAL A 104 8.96 0.09 3.28
N ILE A 105 8.25 -0.17 4.37
CA ILE A 105 8.30 -1.42 5.13
C ILE A 105 7.71 -2.56 4.28
N ASP A 106 8.39 -3.70 4.20
CA ASP A 106 7.84 -4.92 3.61
C ASP A 106 7.01 -5.67 4.66
N LEU A 107 5.69 -5.49 4.64
CA LEU A 107 4.81 -6.08 5.64
C LEU A 107 4.76 -7.61 5.54
N ALA A 108 5.12 -8.21 4.40
CA ALA A 108 5.24 -9.67 4.31
C ALA A 108 6.54 -10.20 4.92
N ALA A 109 7.64 -9.44 4.83
CA ALA A 109 8.93 -9.83 5.41
C ALA A 109 9.08 -9.41 6.90
N GLY A 110 8.22 -8.49 7.36
CA GLY A 110 8.14 -8.03 8.74
C GLY A 110 8.59 -6.57 8.92
N PRO A 111 8.23 -5.93 10.05
CA PRO A 111 8.30 -4.48 10.23
C PRO A 111 9.72 -3.89 10.26
N THR A 112 10.76 -4.73 10.31
CA THR A 112 12.18 -4.32 10.27
C THR A 112 12.80 -4.44 8.89
N LYS A 113 12.04 -4.91 7.90
CA LYS A 113 12.48 -5.09 6.51
C LYS A 113 11.84 -4.03 5.63
N VAL A 114 12.58 -3.63 4.60
CA VAL A 114 12.14 -2.62 3.63
C VAL A 114 12.14 -3.20 2.22
N ILE A 115 11.22 -2.72 1.39
CA ILE A 115 11.17 -3.03 -0.03
C ILE A 115 12.28 -2.26 -0.75
N ASN A 116 13.07 -2.96 -1.55
CA ASN A 116 14.16 -2.35 -2.33
C ASN A 116 14.02 -2.54 -3.85
N LYS A 117 13.02 -3.31 -4.29
CA LYS A 117 12.72 -3.55 -5.70
C LYS A 117 11.22 -3.80 -5.89
N LEU A 118 10.70 -3.45 -7.06
CA LEU A 118 9.34 -3.82 -7.45
C LEU A 118 9.24 -5.33 -7.61
N ALA A 119 8.18 -5.92 -7.04
CA ALA A 119 7.92 -7.34 -7.17
C ALA A 119 7.24 -7.69 -8.49
N THR A 120 7.54 -8.88 -8.97
CA THR A 120 6.85 -9.53 -10.08
C THR A 120 5.50 -10.12 -9.62
N ALA A 121 4.57 -10.34 -10.55
CA ALA A 121 3.27 -10.94 -10.21
C ALA A 121 3.38 -12.31 -9.47
N PRO A 122 4.32 -13.22 -9.82
CA PRO A 122 4.55 -14.43 -9.04
C PRO A 122 5.04 -14.17 -7.61
N GLU A 123 5.92 -13.20 -7.39
CA GLU A 123 6.39 -12.82 -6.04
C GLU A 123 5.25 -12.26 -5.19
N ILE A 124 4.40 -11.40 -5.76
CA ILE A 124 3.19 -10.89 -5.11
C ILE A 124 2.26 -12.06 -4.74
N GLN A 125 1.95 -12.95 -5.69
CA GLN A 125 1.06 -14.08 -5.47
C GLN A 125 1.56 -15.03 -4.39
N LYS A 126 2.89 -15.22 -4.29
CA LYS A 126 3.50 -16.09 -3.27
C LYS A 126 3.42 -15.49 -1.86
N THR A 127 3.40 -14.16 -1.75
CA THR A 127 3.54 -13.46 -0.47
C THR A 127 2.22 -12.87 0.05
N ILE A 128 1.16 -12.80 -0.76
CA ILE A 128 -0.10 -12.15 -0.39
C ILE A 128 -0.72 -12.69 0.90
N ASN A 129 -0.70 -14.00 1.12
CA ASN A 129 -1.27 -14.60 2.33
C ASN A 129 -0.46 -14.21 3.58
N ILE A 130 0.87 -14.19 3.46
CA ILE A 130 1.77 -13.80 4.56
C ILE A 130 1.60 -12.30 4.86
N TYR A 131 1.49 -11.48 3.81
CA TYR A 131 1.19 -10.06 3.93
C TYR A 131 -0.10 -9.81 4.71
N LEU A 132 -1.20 -10.49 4.37
CA LEU A 132 -2.49 -10.31 5.04
C LEU A 132 -2.42 -10.76 6.51
N ALA A 133 -1.83 -11.92 6.79
CA ALA A 133 -1.66 -12.41 8.16
C ALA A 133 -0.83 -11.45 9.02
N ASN A 134 0.27 -10.91 8.48
CA ASN A 134 1.09 -9.94 9.19
C ASN A 134 0.38 -8.60 9.37
N LEU A 135 -0.39 -8.13 8.38
CA LEU A 135 -1.17 -6.90 8.49
C LEU A 135 -2.15 -6.97 9.67
N LEU A 136 -2.83 -8.11 9.82
CA LEU A 136 -3.75 -8.37 10.93
C LEU A 136 -3.03 -8.40 12.27
N ASP A 137 -1.95 -9.18 12.38
CA ASP A 137 -1.14 -9.28 13.60
C ASP A 137 -0.58 -7.92 14.04
N LEU A 138 -0.05 -7.14 13.11
CA LEU A 138 0.46 -5.79 13.37
C LEU A 138 -0.65 -4.84 13.80
N ASN A 139 -1.83 -4.93 13.18
CA ASN A 139 -3.00 -4.13 13.55
C ASN A 139 -3.46 -4.45 14.99
N GLN A 140 -3.56 -5.72 15.34
CA GLN A 140 -3.90 -6.17 16.70
C GLN A 140 -2.89 -5.70 17.75
N LYS A 141 -1.60 -5.63 17.37
CA LYS A 141 -0.52 -5.09 18.21
C LYS A 141 -0.48 -3.56 18.29
N GLY A 142 -1.41 -2.87 17.62
CA GLY A 142 -1.47 -1.41 17.60
C GLY A 142 -0.34 -0.75 16.82
N PHE A 143 0.34 -1.48 15.93
CA PHE A 143 1.48 -0.97 15.16
C PHE A 143 1.12 0.29 14.33
N PHE A 144 -0.07 0.30 13.74
CA PHE A 144 -0.57 1.40 12.91
C PHE A 144 -1.18 2.54 13.71
N ASN A 145 -1.28 2.44 15.04
CA ASN A 145 -1.94 3.43 15.90
C ASN A 145 -0.97 4.50 16.42
N LYS A 146 0.24 4.55 15.88
CA LYS A 146 1.23 5.56 16.25
C LYS A 146 0.80 6.93 15.68
N PRO A 147 0.87 8.00 16.50
CA PRO A 147 0.51 9.35 16.09
C PRO A 147 1.47 9.92 15.03
#